data_AF-T1GA63-F1
#
_entry.id   AF-T1GA63-F1
#
_cell.length_a   1.000
_cell.length_b   1.000
_cell.length_c   1.000
_cell.angle_alpha   90.00
_cell.angle_beta   90.00
_cell.angle_gamma   90.00
#
_symmetry.space_group_name_H-M   'P 1'
#
loop_
_entity.id
_entity.type
_entity.pdbx_description
1 polymer ?
#
loop_
_entity_poly.entity_id
_entity_poly.type
_entity_poly.pdbx_seq_one_letter_code
_entity_poly.pdbx_strand_id
1 'polypeptide(L)'
;MPQETGELEFRRGDVITVTDRSDEHWWNGEIGNRKGLFPATYLVLRKITRADAEKVLSNKHEGAFLIRISESSPGDFSLSVKCPDMVQHFKVLRDAQGKFFLWVVKFNSLNELVDYHRTSSVSRSLDVKLKDMVPQEVIYFHYFDINICILNI
;
A
#
# COMPACT_ATOMS: atom_id res chain seq x y z
N MET A 1 33.87 -19.18 1.71
CA MET A 1 33.34 -18.62 0.45
C MET A 1 33.08 -17.14 0.71
N PRO A 2 33.50 -16.21 -0.17
CA PRO A 2 33.36 -14.79 0.10
C PRO A 2 31.88 -14.39 -0.04
N GLN A 3 31.37 -13.75 1.00
CA GLN A 3 30.03 -13.17 1.04
C GLN A 3 29.99 -12.04 0.02
N GLU A 4 29.04 -12.07 -0.93
CA GLU A 4 28.99 -11.10 -2.04
C GLU A 4 28.84 -9.68 -1.49
N THR A 5 29.92 -8.91 -1.56
CA THR A 5 29.99 -7.50 -1.16
C THR A 5 29.02 -6.69 -2.01
N GLY A 6 27.82 -6.45 -1.49
CA GLY A 6 26.80 -5.67 -2.18
C GLY A 6 25.36 -6.06 -1.83
N GLU A 7 25.12 -7.25 -1.26
CA GLU A 7 23.78 -7.66 -0.85
C GLU A 7 23.30 -6.95 0.42
N LEU A 8 22.04 -6.53 0.42
CA LEU A 8 21.36 -6.00 1.60
C LEU A 8 20.92 -7.18 2.46
N GLU A 9 21.47 -7.34 3.66
CA GLU A 9 20.93 -8.35 4.58
C GLU A 9 19.69 -7.80 5.29
N PHE A 10 18.60 -8.54 5.25
CA PHE A 10 17.33 -8.16 5.85
C PHE A 10 16.67 -9.36 6.52
N ARG A 11 15.68 -9.08 7.37
CA ARG A 11 14.86 -10.08 8.07
C ARG A 11 13.39 -9.83 7.79
N ARG A 12 12.59 -10.87 8.03
CA ARG A 12 11.13 -10.72 8.12
C ARG A 12 10.82 -9.66 9.16
N GLY A 13 10.41 -8.49 8.71
CA GLY A 13 10.00 -7.34 9.53
C GLY A 13 10.57 -6.04 8.99
N ASP A 14 11.65 -6.15 8.22
CA ASP A 14 12.40 -4.98 7.78
C ASP A 14 11.66 -4.25 6.66
N VAL A 15 11.69 -2.92 6.74
CA VAL A 15 11.17 -2.02 5.71
C VAL A 15 12.33 -1.60 4.84
N ILE A 16 12.28 -1.99 3.57
CA ILE A 16 13.29 -1.62 2.57
C ILE A 16 12.74 -0.49 1.71
N THR A 17 13.46 0.62 1.66
CA THR A 17 13.20 1.68 0.68
C THR A 17 13.82 1.31 -0.66
N VAL A 18 12.94 1.13 -1.65
CA VAL A 18 13.13 1.11 -3.09
C VAL A 18 14.06 2.18 -3.70
N THR A 19 15.36 1.99 -3.89
CA THR A 19 16.24 3.03 -4.50
C THR A 19 16.51 2.81 -6.00
N ASP A 20 16.60 1.56 -6.47
CA ASP A 20 16.75 1.23 -7.89
C ASP A 20 16.02 -0.07 -8.26
N ARG A 21 15.35 -0.06 -9.41
CA ARG A 21 14.55 -1.15 -9.99
C ARG A 21 14.78 -1.33 -11.49
N SER A 22 15.91 -0.85 -12.00
CA SER A 22 16.24 -0.97 -13.43
C SER A 22 16.43 -2.42 -13.86
N ASP A 23 16.79 -3.31 -12.94
CA ASP A 23 16.95 -4.74 -13.18
C ASP A 23 15.69 -5.53 -12.78
N GLU A 24 15.40 -6.60 -13.51
CA GLU A 24 14.21 -7.43 -13.33
C GLU A 24 14.29 -8.35 -12.10
N HIS A 25 15.50 -8.77 -11.71
CA HIS A 25 15.72 -9.80 -10.69
C HIS A 25 16.34 -9.25 -9.41
N TRP A 26 17.07 -8.12 -9.47
CA TRP A 26 17.82 -7.56 -8.36
C TRP A 26 17.56 -6.07 -8.18
N TRP A 27 17.00 -5.69 -7.05
CA TRP A 27 16.70 -4.29 -6.75
C TRP A 27 17.66 -3.75 -5.70
N ASN A 28 17.94 -2.44 -5.74
CA ASN A 28 18.76 -1.78 -4.74
C ASN A 28 17.88 -1.07 -3.72
N GLY A 29 18.10 -1.32 -2.43
CA GLY A 29 17.32 -0.66 -1.39
C GLY A 29 18.09 -0.34 -0.14
N GLU A 30 17.45 0.44 0.73
CA GLU A 30 18.04 0.88 1.99
C GLU A 30 17.17 0.52 3.21
N ILE A 31 17.82 0.10 4.29
CA ILE A 31 17.25 -0.09 5.64
C ILE A 31 18.07 0.79 6.60
N GLY A 32 17.53 1.93 7.00
CA GLY A 32 18.27 2.93 7.77
C GLY A 32 19.51 3.39 7.01
N ASN A 33 20.71 3.12 7.56
CA ASN A 33 21.98 3.49 6.92
C ASN A 33 22.58 2.37 6.05
N ARG A 34 21.93 1.20 5.99
CA ARG A 34 22.43 0.03 5.24
C ARG A 34 21.82 0.06 3.84
N LYS A 35 22.64 -0.14 2.81
CA LYS A 35 22.22 -0.20 1.41
C LYS A 35 22.75 -1.45 0.75
N GLY A 36 22.02 -1.97 -0.22
CA GLY A 36 22.48 -3.10 -1.01
C GLY A 36 21.42 -3.68 -1.92
N LEU A 37 21.83 -4.70 -2.66
CA LEU A 37 21.02 -5.45 -3.60
C LEU A 37 20.22 -6.52 -2.87
N PHE A 38 18.99 -6.75 -3.31
CA PHE A 38 18.18 -7.86 -2.83
C PHE A 38 17.31 -8.40 -3.97
N PRO A 39 16.99 -9.70 -3.98
CA PRO A 39 16.18 -10.27 -5.06
C PRO A 39 14.76 -9.68 -5.08
N ALA A 40 14.33 -9.25 -6.27
CA ALA A 40 12.97 -8.76 -6.53
C ALA A 40 11.91 -9.83 -6.21
N THR A 41 12.27 -11.12 -6.24
CA THR A 41 11.39 -12.24 -5.91
C THR A 41 10.98 -12.31 -4.44
N TYR A 42 11.76 -11.70 -3.53
CA TYR A 42 11.36 -11.57 -2.13
C TYR A 42 10.30 -10.49 -1.90
N LEU A 43 10.02 -9.72 -2.94
CA LEU A 43 8.93 -8.76 -2.99
C LEU A 43 7.72 -9.43 -3.58
N VAL A 44 6.99 -10.14 -2.73
CA VAL A 44 5.61 -10.45 -3.09
C VAL A 44 4.86 -9.13 -2.93
N LEU A 45 4.53 -8.48 -4.05
CA LEU A 45 3.37 -7.60 -4.11
C LEU A 45 2.17 -8.47 -3.70
N ARG A 46 1.96 -8.62 -2.40
CA ARG A 46 0.86 -9.44 -1.91
C ARG A 46 -0.37 -8.71 -2.38
N LYS A 47 -1.04 -9.31 -3.36
CA LYS A 47 -2.43 -8.99 -3.70
C LYS A 47 -3.21 -9.16 -2.41
N ILE A 48 -3.42 -8.06 -1.68
CA ILE A 48 -4.26 -8.08 -0.50
C ILE A 48 -5.66 -8.38 -1.00
N THR A 49 -6.19 -9.52 -0.60
CA THR A 49 -7.58 -9.89 -0.90
C THR A 49 -8.52 -9.02 -0.08
N ARG A 50 -9.81 -8.99 -0.44
CA ARG A 50 -10.83 -8.34 0.39
C ARG A 50 -10.81 -8.89 1.82
N ALA A 51 -10.76 -10.21 1.95
CA ALA A 51 -10.74 -10.89 3.24
C ALA A 51 -9.49 -10.58 4.06
N ASP A 52 -8.32 -10.47 3.42
CA ASP A 52 -7.09 -10.08 4.12
C ASP A 52 -7.15 -8.62 4.56
N ALA A 53 -7.70 -7.72 3.73
CA ALA A 53 -7.91 -6.33 4.11
C ALA A 53 -8.82 -6.18 5.32
N GLU A 54 -9.91 -6.96 5.38
CA GLU A 54 -10.82 -7.02 6.53
C GLU A 54 -10.07 -7.46 7.81
N LYS A 55 -9.23 -8.50 7.73
CA LYS A 55 -8.42 -8.98 8.86
C LYS A 55 -7.37 -7.97 9.32
N VAL A 56 -6.70 -7.29 8.37
CA VAL A 56 -5.67 -6.29 8.69
C VAL A 56 -6.27 -5.07 9.37
N LEU A 57 -7.44 -4.61 8.90
CA LEU A 57 -8.07 -3.37 9.35
C LEU A 57 -9.01 -3.56 10.55
N SER A 58 -9.50 -4.77 10.83
CA SER A 58 -10.49 -5.02 11.89
C SER A 58 -10.07 -4.48 13.26
N ASN A 59 -8.79 -4.62 13.61
CA ASN A 59 -8.21 -4.20 14.88
C ASN A 59 -7.49 -2.84 14.80
N LYS A 60 -7.81 -2.02 13.80
CA LYS A 60 -7.22 -0.68 13.62
C LYS A 60 -8.18 0.41 14.03
N HIS A 61 -7.61 1.60 14.24
CA HIS A 61 -8.39 2.79 14.54
C HIS A 61 -9.27 3.21 13.36
N GLU A 62 -10.36 3.91 13.66
CA GLU A 62 -11.28 4.43 12.63
C GLU A 62 -10.57 5.41 11.69
N GLY A 63 -10.74 5.17 10.38
CA GLY A 63 -10.07 5.90 9.31
C GLY A 63 -8.81 5.21 8.79
N ALA A 64 -8.31 4.17 9.46
CA ALA A 64 -7.21 3.36 8.95
C ALA A 64 -7.59 2.73 7.61
N PHE A 65 -6.66 2.69 6.65
CA PHE A 65 -6.98 2.27 5.30
C PHE A 65 -5.81 1.62 4.57
N LEU A 66 -6.14 0.94 3.48
CA LEU A 66 -5.19 0.45 2.49
C LEU A 66 -5.84 0.51 1.10
N ILE A 67 -5.03 0.69 0.07
CA ILE A 67 -5.48 0.49 -1.32
C ILE A 67 -4.88 -0.82 -1.80
N ARG A 68 -5.70 -1.60 -2.49
CA ARG A 68 -5.37 -2.92 -3.02
C ARG A 68 -5.85 -3.06 -4.45
N ILE A 69 -5.34 -4.06 -5.17
CA ILE A 69 -5.88 -4.43 -6.47
C ILE A 69 -7.31 -4.93 -6.29
N SER A 70 -8.20 -4.54 -7.18
CA SER A 70 -9.59 -5.00 -7.18
C SER A 70 -9.68 -6.44 -7.67
N GLU A 71 -10.24 -7.32 -6.82
CA GLU A 71 -10.49 -8.73 -7.19
C GLU A 71 -11.64 -8.85 -8.18
N SER A 72 -12.66 -8.01 -8.05
CA SER A 72 -13.86 -8.04 -8.90
C SER A 72 -13.66 -7.32 -10.23
N SER A 73 -12.56 -6.58 -10.41
CA SER A 73 -12.29 -5.82 -11.62
C SER A 73 -10.77 -5.77 -11.86
N PRO A 74 -10.21 -6.78 -12.54
CA PRO A 74 -8.79 -6.83 -12.85
C PRO A 74 -8.34 -5.56 -13.56
N GLY A 75 -7.25 -4.97 -13.08
CA GLY A 75 -6.75 -3.68 -13.57
C GLY A 75 -7.25 -2.46 -12.79
N ASP A 76 -8.28 -2.59 -11.94
CA ASP A 76 -8.76 -1.51 -11.06
C ASP A 76 -8.21 -1.63 -9.63
N PHE A 77 -8.41 -0.57 -8.84
CA PHE A 77 -8.06 -0.53 -7.43
C PHE A 77 -9.31 -0.50 -6.53
N SER A 78 -9.13 -0.95 -5.30
CA SER A 78 -10.10 -0.85 -4.21
C SER A 78 -9.45 -0.18 -3.01
N LEU A 79 -10.10 0.83 -2.46
CA LEU A 79 -9.75 1.45 -1.19
C LEU A 79 -10.54 0.76 -0.07
N SER A 80 -9.84 0.11 0.86
CA SER A 80 -10.46 -0.53 2.03
C SER A 80 -10.21 0.36 3.25
N VAL A 81 -11.27 0.69 4.00
CA VAL A 81 -11.22 1.65 5.11
C VAL A 81 -11.90 1.05 6.34
N LYS A 82 -11.25 1.16 7.49
CA LYS A 82 -11.84 0.85 8.79
C LYS A 82 -12.85 1.93 9.17
N CYS A 83 -14.13 1.56 9.16
CA CYS A 83 -15.23 2.33 9.74
C CYS A 83 -15.53 1.79 11.16
N PRO A 84 -16.37 2.48 11.97
CA PRO A 84 -16.64 2.08 13.36
C PRO A 84 -16.92 0.57 13.52
N ASP A 85 -17.92 0.06 12.79
CA ASP A 85 -18.40 -1.32 12.98
C ASP A 85 -17.84 -2.33 11.98
N MET A 86 -17.34 -1.86 10.84
CA MET A 86 -16.94 -2.73 9.72
C MET A 86 -15.83 -2.13 8.87
N VAL A 87 -15.21 -2.96 8.06
CA VAL A 87 -14.31 -2.51 6.99
C VAL A 87 -15.16 -2.31 5.73
N GLN A 88 -15.13 -1.09 5.19
CA GLN A 88 -15.80 -0.75 3.93
C GLN A 88 -14.81 -0.79 2.78
N HIS A 89 -15.29 -1.16 1.60
CA HIS A 89 -14.48 -1.26 0.39
C HIS A 89 -15.08 -0.41 -0.71
N PHE A 90 -14.34 0.60 -1.14
CA PHE A 90 -14.72 1.52 -2.19
C PHE A 90 -13.95 1.16 -3.47
N LYS A 91 -14.67 0.98 -4.57
CA LYS A 91 -14.02 0.82 -5.87
C LYS A 91 -13.44 2.17 -6.29
N VAL A 92 -12.14 2.20 -6.59
CA VAL A 92 -11.52 3.38 -7.19
C VAL A 92 -11.78 3.31 -8.69
N LEU A 93 -12.55 4.28 -9.18
CA LEU A 93 -12.90 4.40 -10.58
C LEU A 93 -11.87 5.25 -11.32
N ARG A 94 -11.83 5.06 -12.64
CA ARG A 94 -11.05 5.86 -13.58
C ARG A 94 -11.94 6.36 -14.70
N ASP A 95 -11.71 7.60 -15.13
CA ASP A 95 -12.39 8.14 -16.32
C ASP A 95 -11.56 7.91 -17.58
N ALA A 96 -12.08 8.35 -18.73
CA ALA A 96 -11.42 8.21 -20.02
C ALA A 96 -10.06 8.94 -20.11
N GLN A 97 -9.79 9.90 -19.23
CA GLN A 97 -8.51 10.60 -19.14
C GLN A 97 -7.57 9.95 -18.10
N GLY A 98 -7.97 8.83 -17.49
CA GLY A 98 -7.20 8.12 -16.47
C GLY A 98 -7.28 8.72 -15.07
N LYS A 99 -8.14 9.73 -14.83
CA LYS A 99 -8.25 10.37 -13.52
C LYS A 99 -8.97 9.46 -12.53
N PHE A 100 -8.45 9.37 -11.31
CA PHE A 100 -8.96 8.53 -10.22
C PHE A 100 -10.07 9.23 -9.43
N PHE A 101 -11.09 8.49 -9.01
CA PHE A 101 -12.15 9.02 -8.13
C PHE A 101 -12.91 7.91 -7.40
N LEU A 102 -13.50 8.25 -6.26
CA LEU A 102 -14.52 7.44 -5.59
C LEU A 102 -15.93 7.94 -5.91
N TRP A 103 -16.07 9.26 -6.06
CA TRP A 103 -17.35 9.95 -6.20
C TRP A 103 -17.30 10.99 -7.33
N VAL A 104 -17.58 12.26 -7.03
CA VAL A 104 -17.66 13.34 -8.03
C VAL A 104 -16.32 14.04 -8.28
N VAL A 105 -15.43 14.07 -7.28
CA VAL A 105 -14.12 14.73 -7.37
C VAL A 105 -13.09 13.79 -7.98
N LYS A 106 -12.27 14.29 -8.90
CA LYS A 106 -11.31 13.52 -9.70
C LYS A 106 -9.87 13.99 -9.49
N PHE A 107 -8.94 13.04 -9.50
CA PHE A 107 -7.53 13.23 -9.14
C PHE A 107 -6.60 12.65 -10.19
N ASN A 108 -5.38 13.19 -10.32
CA ASN A 108 -4.40 12.69 -11.28
C ASN A 108 -3.64 11.46 -10.75
N SER A 109 -3.64 11.24 -9.43
CA SER A 109 -2.98 10.11 -8.78
C SER A 109 -3.81 9.55 -7.62
N LEU A 110 -3.50 8.32 -7.20
CA LEU A 110 -4.08 7.74 -5.99
C LEU A 110 -3.65 8.50 -4.73
N ASN A 111 -2.45 9.07 -4.71
CA ASN A 111 -1.95 9.88 -3.59
C ASN A 111 -2.79 11.15 -3.43
N GLU A 112 -3.08 11.88 -4.52
CA GLU A 112 -3.98 13.05 -4.48
C GLU A 112 -5.38 12.67 -3.97
N LEU A 113 -5.91 11.53 -4.40
CA LEU A 113 -7.19 11.01 -3.91
C LEU A 113 -7.15 10.75 -2.41
N VAL A 114 -6.08 10.11 -1.92
CA VAL A 114 -5.89 9.82 -0.50
C VAL A 114 -5.79 11.11 0.30
N ASP A 115 -4.95 12.05 -0.13
CA ASP A 115 -4.70 13.29 0.60
C ASP A 115 -5.95 14.15 0.72
N TYR A 116 -6.75 14.22 -0.35
CA TYR A 116 -8.06 14.88 -0.31
C TYR A 116 -8.99 14.27 0.75
N HIS A 117 -8.99 12.93 0.87
CA HIS A 117 -9.86 12.21 1.79
C HIS A 117 -9.34 12.16 3.24
N ARG A 118 -8.18 12.76 3.53
CA ARG A 118 -7.74 13.02 4.92
C ARG A 118 -8.58 14.09 5.60
N THR A 119 -9.10 15.04 4.82
CA THR A 119 -9.94 16.13 5.32
C THR A 119 -11.40 16.01 4.88
N SER A 120 -11.68 15.20 3.85
CA SER A 120 -13.01 15.01 3.27
C SER A 120 -13.50 13.58 3.44
N SER A 121 -14.74 13.36 3.86
CA SER A 121 -15.25 12.00 4.09
C SER A 121 -15.16 11.12 2.84
N VAL A 122 -14.75 9.86 3.05
CA VAL A 122 -14.75 8.80 2.03
C VAL A 122 -16.14 8.22 1.81
N SER A 123 -17.04 8.32 2.80
CA SER A 123 -18.40 7.79 2.74
C SER A 123 -19.41 8.91 2.49
N ARG A 124 -20.51 8.57 1.80
CA ARG A 124 -21.66 9.48 1.60
C ARG A 124 -22.61 9.51 2.80
N SER A 125 -22.56 8.52 3.69
CA SER A 125 -23.50 8.36 4.81
C SER A 125 -22.85 8.55 6.17
N LEU A 126 -21.55 8.33 6.30
CA LEU A 126 -20.79 8.47 7.55
C LEU A 126 -19.68 9.51 7.35
N ASP A 127 -19.33 10.26 8.39
CA ASP A 127 -18.15 11.14 8.37
C ASP A 127 -16.89 10.34 8.71
N VAL A 128 -16.33 9.66 7.70
CA VAL A 128 -15.12 8.84 7.84
C VAL A 128 -14.02 9.44 6.98
N LYS A 129 -12.98 9.98 7.62
CA LYS A 129 -11.79 10.54 6.98
C LYS A 129 -10.63 9.55 7.05
N LEU A 130 -9.76 9.57 6.04
CA LEU A 130 -8.58 8.72 6.00
C LEU A 130 -7.54 9.15 7.02
N LYS A 131 -6.98 8.19 7.73
CA LYS A 131 -5.93 8.40 8.74
C LYS A 131 -4.80 7.42 8.53
N ASP A 132 -3.57 7.92 8.70
CA ASP A 132 -2.39 7.08 8.60
C ASP A 132 -2.34 6.06 9.72
N MET A 133 -2.05 4.82 9.35
CA MET A 133 -1.65 3.81 10.32
C MET A 133 -0.21 4.11 10.75
N VAL A 134 0.03 4.13 12.07
CA VAL A 134 1.41 4.24 12.59
C VAL A 134 2.25 3.04 12.11
N PRO A 135 3.53 3.24 11.76
CA PRO A 135 4.39 2.21 11.16
C PRO A 135 4.42 0.87 11.91
N GLN A 136 4.24 0.89 13.24
CA GLN A 136 4.26 -0.29 14.11
C GLN A 136 2.98 -1.13 14.08
N GLU A 137 1.85 -0.56 13.63
CA GLU A 137 0.58 -1.26 13.51
C GLU A 137 0.33 -1.78 12.10
N VAL A 138 1.06 -1.28 11.12
CA VAL A 138 1.00 -1.78 9.77
C VAL A 138 1.66 -3.14 9.75
N ILE A 139 0.87 -4.21 9.67
CA ILE A 139 1.38 -5.43 9.04
C ILE A 139 1.63 -5.03 7.60
N TYR A 140 2.84 -4.54 7.36
CA TYR A 140 3.48 -4.35 6.07
C TYR A 140 2.59 -3.81 4.96
N PHE A 141 2.31 -2.51 4.92
CA PHE A 141 1.81 -1.79 3.75
C PHE A 141 2.02 -0.30 4.02
N HIS A 142 3.28 0.14 4.02
CA HIS A 142 3.54 1.57 3.87
C HIS A 142 3.16 1.95 2.44
N TYR A 143 2.04 2.66 2.33
CA TYR A 143 1.78 3.79 1.44
C TYR A 143 2.61 3.81 0.16
N PHE A 144 1.96 3.45 -0.95
CA PHE A 144 1.95 4.13 -2.25
C PHE A 144 3.11 5.08 -2.60
N ASP A 145 4.34 4.69 -2.31
CA ASP A 145 5.36 4.71 -3.32
C ASP A 145 5.27 3.40 -4.06
N ILE A 146 5.18 3.48 -5.38
CA ILE A 146 5.25 2.32 -6.29
C ILE A 146 6.56 1.53 -6.06
N ASN A 147 7.47 2.01 -5.21
CA ASN A 147 8.78 1.50 -4.88
C ASN A 147 8.91 0.75 -3.53
N ILE A 148 7.92 0.61 -2.65
CA ILE A 148 8.18 -0.02 -1.32
C ILE A 148 7.57 -1.40 -1.22
N CYS A 149 8.40 -2.39 -0.86
CA CYS A 149 8.07 -3.80 -0.94
C CYS A 149 8.43 -4.57 0.36
N ILE A 150 7.75 -5.71 0.55
CA ILE A 150 7.68 -6.42 1.83
C ILE A 150 8.17 -7.85 1.67
N LEU A 151 9.05 -8.25 2.57
CA LEU A 151 9.73 -9.54 2.61
C LEU A 151 8.94 -10.59 3.39
N ASN A 152 8.65 -11.73 2.79
CA ASN A 152 8.24 -12.95 3.49
C ASN A 152 9.44 -13.89 3.55
N ILE A 153 10.09 -13.96 4.71
CA ILE A 153 10.86 -15.13 5.12
C ILE A 153 10.00 -15.93 6.10
#